data_AF-A0A1A9LBV0-F1
#
_entry.id   AF-A0A1A9LBV0-F1
#
_cell.length_a   1.000
_cell.length_b   1.000
_cell.length_c   1.000
_cell.angle_alpha   90.00
_cell.angle_beta   90.00
_cell.angle_gamma   90.00
#
_symmetry.space_group_name_H-M   'P 1'
#
loop_
_entity.id
_entity.type
_entity.pdbx_description
1 polymer ?
#
loop_
_entity_poly.entity_id
_entity_poly.type
_entity_poly.pdbx_seq_one_letter_code
_entity_poly.pdbx_strand_id
1 'polypeptide(L)' 'MELTDENKYNSQGKRPRPTRIVIYPKDIQLLTGKSYRHALDLNKEVREYFKKQKHHLLTVYEFAQYTGVNPEIILTHLK' A
#
# COMPACT_ATOMS: atom_id res chain seq x y z
N MET A 1 -3.25 22.69 -28.88
CA MET A 1 -3.84 21.38 -29.24
C MET A 1 -3.46 20.43 -28.11
N GLU A 2 -4.04 20.68 -26.94
CA GLU A 2 -3.94 19.77 -25.81
C GLU A 2 -5.10 18.80 -25.98
N LEU A 3 -4.77 17.54 -26.26
CA LEU A 3 -5.75 16.47 -26.36
C LEU A 3 -6.35 16.31 -24.96
N THR A 4 -7.66 16.52 -24.84
CA THR A 4 -8.40 16.31 -23.59
C THR A 4 -8.26 14.86 -23.14
N ASP A 5 -8.05 14.68 -21.84
CA ASP A 5 -7.78 13.41 -21.15
C ASP A 5 -8.84 12.30 -21.34
N GLU A 6 -9.94 12.58 -22.04
CA GLU A 6 -11.05 11.66 -22.28
C GLU A 6 -10.67 10.48 -23.19
N ASN A 7 -9.66 10.64 -24.06
CA ASN A 7 -9.31 9.62 -25.06
C ASN A 7 -8.36 8.50 -24.56
N LYS A 8 -7.94 8.50 -23.28
CA LYS A 8 -7.20 7.36 -22.70
C LYS A 8 -8.09 6.28 -22.09
N TYR A 9 -9.39 6.52 -21.97
CA TYR A 9 -10.31 5.57 -21.31
C TYR A 9 -10.86 4.48 -22.24
N ASN A 10 -10.60 4.57 -23.55
CA ASN A 10 -11.22 3.69 -24.54
C ASN A 10 -10.20 2.81 -25.28
N SER A 11 -9.60 1.87 -24.54
CA SER A 11 -9.01 0.68 -25.16
C SER A 11 -8.99 -0.48 -24.16
N GLN A 12 -9.85 -1.48 -24.44
CA GLN A 12 -9.77 -2.88 -23.98
C GLN A 12 -10.30 -3.20 -22.56
N GLY A 13 -11.64 -3.31 -22.43
CA GLY A 13 -12.37 -4.51 -21.99
C GLY A 13 -11.96 -5.37 -20.77
N LYS A 14 -11.01 -4.97 -19.93
CA LYS A 14 -10.73 -5.61 -18.63
C LYS A 14 -11.00 -4.61 -17.52
N ARG A 15 -11.89 -4.95 -16.57
CA ARG A 15 -11.95 -4.22 -15.31
C ARG A 15 -10.55 -4.28 -14.69
N PRO A 16 -9.91 -3.15 -14.36
CA PRO A 16 -8.63 -3.18 -13.67
C PRO A 16 -8.79 -4.02 -12.40
N ARG A 17 -7.83 -4.90 -12.10
CA ARG A 17 -7.87 -5.63 -10.83
C ARG A 17 -7.89 -4.59 -9.71
N PRO A 18 -8.73 -4.75 -8.66
CA PRO A 18 -8.73 -3.82 -7.55
C PRO A 18 -7.33 -3.71 -6.96
N THR A 19 -6.71 -2.52 -7.05
CA THR A 19 -5.40 -2.27 -6.45
C THR A 19 -5.55 -2.17 -4.93
N ARG A 20 -4.71 -2.88 -4.18
CA ARG A 20 -4.73 -2.81 -2.71
C ARG A 20 -4.20 -1.45 -2.25
N ILE A 21 -5.00 -0.73 -1.48
CA ILE A 21 -4.65 0.57 -0.88
C ILE A 21 -4.09 0.39 0.55
N VAL A 22 -4.51 -0.67 1.23
CA VAL A 22 -4.21 -0.99 2.63
C VAL A 22 -3.07 -1.99 2.68
N ILE A 23 -2.23 -1.85 3.70
CA ILE A 23 -1.15 -2.80 3.99
C ILE A 23 -1.43 -3.56 5.30
N TYR A 24 -1.29 -4.88 5.25
CA TYR A 24 -1.49 -5.77 6.39
C TYR A 24 -0.16 -6.33 6.92
N PRO A 25 -0.13 -6.87 8.15
CA PRO A 25 1.06 -7.53 8.69
C PRO A 25 1.63 -8.62 7.78
N LYS A 26 0.78 -9.32 7.01
CA LYS A 26 1.27 -10.33 6.07
C LYS A 26 2.05 -9.73 4.89
N ASP A 27 1.62 -8.57 4.42
CA ASP A 27 2.33 -7.82 3.38
C ASP A 27 3.66 -7.31 3.92
N ILE A 28 3.66 -6.73 5.12
CA ILE A 28 4.87 -6.27 5.81
C ILE A 28 5.85 -7.42 6.01
N GLN A 29 5.36 -8.61 6.39
CA GLN A 29 6.20 -9.80 6.50
C GLN A 29 6.88 -10.14 5.17
N LEU A 30 6.11 -10.15 4.07
CA LEU A 30 6.62 -10.45 2.74
C LEU A 30 7.65 -9.41 2.28
N LEU A 31 7.35 -8.12 2.47
CA LEU A 31 8.20 -7.01 2.05
C LEU A 31 9.52 -6.96 2.82
N THR A 32 9.50 -7.27 4.13
CA THR A 32 10.68 -7.18 5.00
C THR A 32 11.49 -8.48 5.05
N GLY A 33 10.91 -9.61 4.64
CA GLY A 33 11.53 -10.93 4.79
C GLY A 33 11.72 -11.37 6.25
N LYS A 34 11.04 -10.71 7.20
CA LYS A 34 11.16 -10.98 8.64
C LYS A 34 10.07 -11.95 9.12
N SER A 35 10.11 -12.28 10.41
CA SER A 35 9.08 -13.10 11.04
C SER A 35 7.73 -12.37 11.04
N TYR A 36 6.62 -13.13 11.09
CA TYR A 36 5.29 -12.54 11.19
C TYR A 36 5.11 -11.73 12.49
N ARG A 37 5.79 -12.13 13.58
CA ARG A 37 5.81 -11.36 14.85
C ARG A 37 6.41 -9.98 14.64
N HIS A 38 7.59 -9.90 14.01
CA HIS A 38 8.22 -8.62 13.69
C HIS A 38 7.31 -7.74 12.81
N ALA A 39 6.59 -8.35 11.85
CA ALA A 39 5.66 -7.62 11.01
C ALA A 39 4.43 -7.08 11.78
N LEU A 40 3.95 -7.80 12.81
CA LEU A 40 2.91 -7.31 13.72
C LEU A 40 3.41 -6.12 14.56
N ASP A 41 4.63 -6.25 15.10
CA ASP A 41 5.25 -5.20 15.92
C ASP A 41 5.45 -3.92 15.11
N LEU A 42 6.01 -4.03 13.90
CA LEU A 42 6.18 -2.89 12.99
C LEU A 42 4.83 -2.31 12.56
N ASN A 43 3.82 -3.14 12.28
CA ASN A 43 2.47 -2.63 11.96
C ASN A 43 1.89 -1.81 13.11
N LYS A 44 2.06 -2.28 14.35
CA LYS A 44 1.60 -1.57 15.55
C LYS A 44 2.35 -0.25 15.72
N GLU A 45 3.68 -0.28 15.59
CA GLU A 45 4.54 0.90 15.69
C GLU A 45 4.13 2.00 14.69
N VAL A 46 3.92 1.63 13.42
CA VAL A 46 3.49 2.59 12.38
C VAL A 46 2.10 3.16 12.71
N ARG A 47 1.17 2.32 13.19
CA ARG A 47 -0.18 2.79 13.59
C ARG A 47 -0.11 3.76 14.77
N GLU A 48 0.76 3.51 15.74
CA GLU A 48 0.99 4.38 16.88
C GLU A 48 1.63 5.71 16.46
N TYR A 49 2.62 5.68 15.56
CA TYR A 49 3.25 6.88 14.99
C TYR A 49 2.22 7.83 14.35
N PHE A 50 1.28 7.28 13.57
CA PHE A 50 0.19 8.07 12.95
C PHE A 50 -1.04 8.25 13.85
N LYS A 51 -0.98 7.86 15.13
CA LYS A 51 -2.09 7.96 16.10
C LYS A 51 -3.40 7.37 15.57
N LYS A 52 -3.30 6.23 14.88
CA LYS A 52 -4.44 5.57 14.23
C LYS A 52 -5.37 4.95 15.27
N GLN A 53 -6.67 5.17 15.10
CA GLN A 53 -7.69 4.47 15.89
C GLN A 53 -7.79 3.00 15.45
N LYS A 54 -8.36 2.15 16.31
CA LYS A 54 -8.49 0.70 16.05
C LYS A 54 -9.19 0.38 14.73
N HIS A 55 -10.17 1.19 14.34
CA HIS A 55 -10.93 1.02 13.10
C HIS A 55 -10.29 1.70 11.88
N HIS A 56 -9.28 2.56 12.08
CA HIS A 56 -8.57 3.17 10.96
C HIS A 56 -7.70 2.13 10.25
N LEU A 57 -7.63 2.25 8.93
CA LEU A 57 -6.77 1.43 8.09
C LEU A 57 -5.37 2.07 8.03
N LEU A 58 -4.35 1.22 7.85
CA LEU A 58 -2.99 1.66 7.54
C LEU A 58 -2.80 1.56 6.03
N THR A 59 -2.54 2.69 5.38
CA THR A 59 -2.35 2.72 3.93
C THR A 59 -0.91 2.37 3.55
N VAL A 60 -0.72 1.93 2.31
CA VAL A 60 0.62 1.71 1.74
C VAL A 60 1.46 3.00 1.81
N TYR A 61 0.85 4.15 1.56
CA TYR A 61 1.53 5.45 1.60
C TYR A 61 2.01 5.84 2.99
N GLU A 62 1.21 5.58 4.03
CA GLU A 62 1.62 5.85 5.41
C GLU A 62 2.78 4.94 5.84
N PHE A 63 2.70 3.66 5.49
CA PHE A 63 3.79 2.73 5.74
C PHE A 63 5.06 3.11 4.96
N ALA A 64 4.93 3.52 3.70
CA ALA A 64 6.02 4.05 2.89
C ALA A 64 6.66 5.30 3.52
N GLN A 65 5.83 6.26 3.94
CA GLN A 65 6.29 7.47 4.61
C GLN A 65 7.06 7.16 5.90
N TYR A 66 6.57 6.21 6.71
CA TYR A 66 7.22 5.83 7.96
C TYR A 66 8.54 5.07 7.72
N THR A 67 8.55 4.11 6.79
CA THR A 67 9.72 3.24 6.54
C THR A 67 10.76 3.85 5.60
N GLY A 68 10.42 4.93 4.89
CA GLY A 68 11.28 5.52 3.85
C GLY A 68 11.34 4.71 2.56
N VAL A 69 10.49 3.68 2.40
CA VAL A 69 10.44 2.85 1.19
C VAL A 69 9.52 3.51 0.17
N ASN A 70 9.94 3.55 -1.10
CA ASN A 70 9.11 4.12 -2.18
C ASN A 70 7.78 3.35 -2.31
N PRO A 71 6.62 4.02 -2.24
CA PRO A 71 5.31 3.36 -2.32
C PRO A 71 5.09 2.58 -3.62
N GLU A 72 5.67 3.04 -4.74
CA GLU A 72 5.56 2.33 -6.02
C GLU A 72 6.24 0.96 -5.95
N ILE A 73 7.41 0.88 -5.31
CA ILE A 73 8.11 -0.40 -5.11
C ILE A 73 7.23 -1.33 -4.28
N ILE A 74 6.63 -0.83 -3.19
CA ILE A 74 5.73 -1.64 -2.35
C ILE A 74 4.57 -2.19 -3.18
N LEU A 75 3.90 -1.33 -3.95
CA LEU A 75 2.73 -1.70 -4.77
C LEU A 75 3.07 -2.81 -5.79
N THR A 76 4.30 -2.86 -6.33
CA THR A 76 4.71 -3.95 -7.24
C THR A 76 4.73 -5.33 -6.58
N HIS A 77 4.87 -5.37 -5.25
CA HIS A 77 4.93 -6.61 -4.47
C HIS A 77 3.59 -7.00 -3.85
N LEU A 78 2.58 -6.12 -3.88
CA LEU A 78 1.22 -6.43 -3.43
C LEU A 78 0.41 -7.02 -4.59
N LYS A 79 -0.04 -8.27 -4.47
CA LYS A 79 -0.85 -8.98 -5.47
C LYS A 79 -2.28 -9.19 -5.04
#